data_AF-A0A0J6T5R5-F1
#
_entry.id   AF-A0A0J6T5R5-F1
#
_cell.length_a   1.000
_cell.length_b   1.000
_cell.length_c   1.000
_cell.angle_alpha   90.00
_cell.angle_beta   90.00
_cell.angle_gamma   90.00
#
_symmetry.space_group_name_H-M   'P 1'
#
loop_
_entity.id
_entity.type
_entity.pdbx_description
1 polymer ?
#
loop_
_entity_poly.entity_id
_entity_poly.type
_entity_poly.pdbx_seq_one_letter_code
_entity_poly.pdbx_strand_id
1 'polypeptide(L)'
;MNPALILNPALILVVVPTTGGPLVLRSLKPRPGLPASAAFAAGDYRPLPWSGDYARLAAAGGPLSRLPGGVTGPYELRLGGSFDAGRSWEVPVCLAHGLVAQGHGLTAEPAEADLVLWATGAVDLDLAILPGDYALLDKIERSRALLAAAPQADLAVLLPEGPEAAEAERVLRALGRARLPRILPGASVPAALAALVRPAPAPRPRRGPAILVAALCAGLAVAAAVVVARRPAPEPDRPVVAAAEPRPDPAPAPAPASAAVVEELAAPAGSSCRRVVFGADPPLRRPVPVEAPGRLRASRLAPDLCGLAFRPAEPGTRVAVGPELAAAALPPARLPDGAQAYFLRENARRNLVYTVQATAEASGPGDQLTHALVP
;
A
#
# COMPACT_ATOMS: atom_id res chain seq x y z
N MET A 1 7.91 -2.91 -46.33
CA MET A 1 6.82 -3.20 -45.38
C MET A 1 7.05 -4.61 -44.84
N ASN A 2 7.56 -4.73 -43.61
CA ASN A 2 7.80 -6.05 -43.00
C ASN A 2 6.46 -6.59 -42.49
N PRO A 3 6.06 -7.82 -42.84
CA PRO A 3 4.90 -8.45 -42.24
C PRO A 3 5.19 -8.60 -40.75
N ALA A 4 4.29 -8.08 -39.93
CA ALA A 4 4.35 -8.19 -38.49
C ALA A 4 4.55 -9.66 -38.11
N LEU A 5 5.63 -9.94 -37.37
CA LEU A 5 5.72 -11.15 -36.56
C LEU A 5 4.43 -11.20 -35.73
N ILE A 6 3.52 -12.10 -36.11
CA ILE A 6 2.32 -12.40 -35.33
C ILE A 6 2.85 -13.00 -34.02
N LEU A 7 3.03 -12.14 -33.02
CA LEU A 7 3.20 -12.58 -31.64
C LEU A 7 1.92 -13.33 -31.29
N ASN A 8 2.04 -14.58 -30.85
CA ASN A 8 0.89 -15.27 -30.30
C ASN A 8 0.37 -14.45 -29.10
N PRO A 9 -0.92 -14.11 -29.06
CA PRO A 9 -1.48 -13.34 -27.95
C PRO A 9 -1.34 -14.16 -26.66
N ALA A 10 -0.58 -13.63 -25.71
CA ALA A 10 -0.38 -14.22 -24.39
C ALA A 10 -1.42 -13.68 -23.39
N LEU A 11 -1.81 -14.50 -22.41
CA LEU A 11 -2.59 -14.05 -21.25
C LEU A 11 -1.65 -13.56 -20.15
N ILE A 12 -1.84 -12.31 -19.74
CA ILE A 12 -0.93 -11.62 -18.81
C ILE A 12 -1.66 -11.34 -17.49
N LEU A 13 -1.07 -11.81 -16.39
CA LEU A 13 -1.44 -11.40 -15.03
C LEU A 13 -0.62 -10.16 -14.67
N VAL A 14 -1.25 -8.99 -14.66
CA VAL A 14 -0.58 -7.74 -14.25
C VAL A 14 -0.81 -7.51 -12.76
N VAL A 15 0.29 -7.56 -12.01
CA VAL A 15 0.32 -7.34 -10.57
C VAL A 15 0.74 -5.89 -10.28
N VAL A 16 -0.13 -5.18 -9.58
CA VAL A 16 0.11 -3.85 -9.01
C VAL A 16 0.42 -4.03 -7.52
N PRO A 17 1.70 -4.09 -7.12
CA PRO A 17 2.06 -4.26 -5.73
C PRO A 17 1.78 -2.97 -4.94
N THR A 18 1.07 -3.12 -3.83
CA THR A 18 0.79 -2.03 -2.88
C THR A 18 1.25 -2.44 -1.49
N THR A 19 1.42 -1.46 -0.60
CA THR A 19 1.69 -1.70 0.83
C THR A 19 0.53 -2.41 1.53
N GLY A 20 -0.70 -2.28 1.01
CA GLY A 20 -1.88 -3.03 1.46
C GLY A 20 -1.96 -4.46 0.91
N GLY A 21 -1.00 -4.90 0.09
CA GLY A 21 -1.00 -6.18 -0.62
C GLY A 21 -1.06 -6.02 -2.14
N PRO A 22 -0.72 -7.07 -2.91
CA PRO A 22 -0.79 -7.01 -4.37
C PRO A 22 -2.23 -6.92 -4.85
N LEU A 23 -2.48 -6.05 -5.82
CA LEU A 23 -3.72 -6.02 -6.58
C LEU A 23 -3.48 -6.56 -7.99
N VAL A 24 -4.50 -7.18 -8.56
CA VAL A 24 -4.47 -7.68 -9.94
C VAL A 24 -5.28 -6.75 -10.82
N LEU A 25 -4.72 -6.37 -11.97
CA LEU A 25 -5.45 -5.69 -13.03
C LEU A 25 -6.32 -6.71 -13.77
N ARG A 26 -7.63 -6.66 -13.52
CA ARG A 26 -8.59 -7.64 -14.02
C ARG A 26 -9.03 -7.37 -15.45
N SER A 27 -9.20 -6.11 -15.81
CA SER A 27 -9.57 -5.74 -17.17
C SER A 27 -9.11 -4.33 -17.51
N LEU A 28 -8.70 -4.16 -18.76
CA LEU A 28 -8.40 -2.86 -19.35
C LEU A 28 -9.02 -2.82 -20.74
N LYS A 29 -10.00 -1.95 -20.96
CA LYS A 29 -10.74 -1.91 -22.24
C LYS A 29 -11.21 -0.50 -22.58
N PRO A 30 -11.35 -0.18 -23.88
CA PRO A 30 -12.03 1.03 -24.31
C PRO A 30 -13.47 1.08 -23.77
N ARG A 31 -13.91 2.26 -23.36
CA ARG A 31 -15.26 2.50 -22.84
C ARG A 31 -15.76 3.89 -23.30
N PRO A 32 -16.19 4.02 -24.58
CA PRO A 32 -16.57 5.31 -25.16
C PRO A 32 -17.69 6.08 -24.42
N GLY A 33 -18.50 5.38 -23.62
CA GLY A 33 -19.55 6.01 -22.81
C GLY A 33 -19.08 6.69 -21.51
N LEU A 34 -17.79 6.60 -21.16
CA LEU A 34 -17.25 7.34 -20.02
C LEU A 34 -16.86 8.77 -20.44
N PRO A 35 -17.02 9.77 -19.56
CA PRO A 35 -16.57 11.14 -19.86
C PRO A 35 -15.05 11.25 -19.95
N ALA A 36 -14.32 10.39 -19.23
CA ALA A 36 -12.87 10.25 -19.26
C ALA A 36 -12.45 8.85 -18.84
N SER A 37 -11.20 8.46 -19.10
CA SER A 37 -10.68 7.18 -18.61
C SER A 37 -10.79 7.09 -17.10
N ALA A 38 -11.25 5.95 -16.59
CA ALA A 38 -11.48 5.79 -15.16
C ALA A 38 -11.10 4.39 -14.65
N ALA A 39 -10.65 4.36 -13.40
CA ALA A 39 -10.25 3.15 -12.70
C ALA A 39 -11.29 2.79 -11.63
N PHE A 40 -11.62 1.51 -11.52
CA PHE A 40 -12.65 1.00 -10.62
C PHE A 40 -12.14 -0.23 -9.86
N ALA A 41 -12.64 -0.41 -8.63
CA ALA A 41 -12.54 -1.72 -7.98
C ALA A 41 -13.51 -2.71 -8.65
N ALA A 42 -13.18 -4.00 -8.61
CA ALA A 42 -14.06 -5.05 -9.06
C ALA A 42 -15.37 -5.03 -8.25
N GLY A 43 -16.50 -5.07 -8.95
CA GLY A 43 -17.83 -5.01 -8.32
C GLY A 43 -18.28 -3.61 -7.87
N ASP A 44 -17.45 -2.58 -8.03
CA ASP A 44 -17.84 -1.18 -7.77
C ASP A 44 -17.97 -0.40 -9.08
N TYR A 45 -18.86 0.59 -9.07
CA TYR A 45 -19.09 1.54 -10.17
C TYR A 45 -18.51 2.92 -9.87
N ARG A 46 -18.12 3.19 -8.62
CA ARG A 46 -17.51 4.46 -8.23
C ARG A 46 -16.02 4.46 -8.61
N PRO A 47 -15.52 5.53 -9.25
CA PRO A 47 -14.10 5.64 -9.56
C PRO A 47 -13.23 5.57 -8.31
N LEU A 48 -12.06 4.94 -8.43
CA LEU A 48 -11.03 4.92 -7.39
C LEU A 48 -10.50 6.35 -7.15
N PRO A 49 -9.97 6.67 -5.94
CA PRO A 49 -9.51 8.02 -5.60
C PRO A 49 -8.49 8.62 -6.59
N TRP A 50 -7.60 7.79 -7.13
CA TRP A 50 -6.56 8.18 -8.11
C TRP A 50 -7.05 8.14 -9.56
N SER A 51 -8.32 7.84 -9.81
CA SER A 51 -8.88 7.73 -11.16
C SER A 51 -8.74 9.02 -11.97
N GLY A 52 -8.74 10.19 -11.32
CA GLY A 52 -8.50 11.46 -11.99
C GLY A 52 -7.08 11.60 -12.55
N ASP A 53 -6.09 11.01 -11.88
CA ASP A 53 -4.69 11.00 -12.33
C ASP A 53 -4.54 10.04 -13.51
N TYR A 54 -5.19 8.88 -13.44
CA TYR A 54 -5.30 7.95 -14.56
C TYR A 54 -6.00 8.58 -15.78
N ALA A 55 -7.06 9.36 -15.57
CA ALA A 55 -7.73 10.09 -16.63
C ALA A 55 -6.77 11.02 -17.38
N ARG A 56 -5.90 11.75 -16.67
CA ARG A 56 -4.89 12.63 -17.29
C ARG A 56 -3.79 11.85 -17.99
N LEU A 57 -3.35 10.74 -17.40
CA LEU A 57 -2.35 9.84 -17.99
C LEU A 57 -2.83 9.26 -19.34
N ALA A 58 -4.11 8.89 -19.41
CA ALA A 58 -4.75 8.25 -20.56
C ALA A 58 -5.55 9.21 -21.46
N ALA A 59 -5.50 10.52 -21.21
CA ALA A 59 -6.22 11.51 -22.01
C ALA A 59 -5.69 11.54 -23.46
N ALA A 60 -6.51 12.06 -24.38
CA ALA A 60 -6.04 12.42 -25.71
C ALA A 60 -4.89 13.44 -25.58
N GLY A 61 -3.71 13.12 -26.14
CA GLY A 61 -2.49 13.93 -25.98
C GLY A 61 -1.76 13.75 -24.64
N GLY A 62 -2.30 12.95 -23.71
CA GLY A 62 -1.63 12.57 -22.47
C GLY A 62 -0.45 11.61 -22.71
N PRO A 63 0.34 11.29 -21.68
CA PRO A 63 1.56 10.48 -21.83
C PRO A 63 1.35 9.14 -22.54
N LEU A 64 0.24 8.43 -22.27
CA LEU A 64 -0.03 7.13 -22.90
C LEU A 64 -0.31 7.21 -24.40
N SER A 65 -0.64 8.38 -24.94
CA SER A 65 -0.83 8.56 -26.38
C SER A 65 0.47 8.38 -27.18
N ARG A 66 1.62 8.45 -26.50
CA ARG A 66 2.97 8.29 -27.07
C ARG A 66 3.42 6.83 -27.19
N LEU A 67 2.69 5.90 -26.55
CA LEU A 67 3.00 4.48 -26.68
C LEU A 67 2.59 3.95 -28.07
N PRO A 68 3.32 2.97 -28.64
CA PRO A 68 2.91 2.30 -29.86
C PRO A 68 1.50 1.69 -29.72
N GLY A 69 0.64 1.92 -30.72
CA GLY A 69 -0.77 1.50 -30.65
C GLY A 69 -1.63 2.38 -29.73
N GLY A 70 -1.26 3.66 -29.62
CA GLY A 70 -1.74 4.65 -28.66
C GLY A 70 -3.22 4.55 -28.23
N VAL A 71 -3.42 4.88 -26.96
CA VAL A 71 -4.72 4.87 -26.28
C VAL A 71 -5.63 5.93 -26.88
N THR A 72 -6.66 5.53 -27.62
CA THR A 72 -7.66 6.44 -28.18
C THR A 72 -8.98 6.36 -27.40
N GLY A 73 -9.44 7.51 -26.92
CA GLY A 73 -10.68 7.64 -26.17
C GLY A 73 -10.63 7.14 -24.73
N PRO A 74 -11.76 7.18 -24.00
CA PRO A 74 -11.85 6.78 -22.60
C PRO A 74 -11.67 5.27 -22.42
N TYR A 75 -10.94 4.88 -21.37
CA TYR A 75 -10.74 3.48 -20.96
C TYR A 75 -11.36 3.19 -19.59
N GLU A 76 -11.89 1.98 -19.45
CA GLU A 76 -12.23 1.39 -18.16
C GLU A 76 -11.08 0.47 -17.71
N LEU A 77 -10.49 0.80 -16.56
CA LEU A 77 -9.54 -0.04 -15.86
C LEU A 77 -10.20 -0.64 -14.63
N ARG A 78 -10.10 -1.96 -14.42
CA ARG A 78 -10.60 -2.63 -13.22
C ARG A 78 -9.49 -3.33 -12.45
N LEU A 79 -9.42 -3.07 -11.16
CA LEU A 79 -8.53 -3.75 -10.21
C LEU A 79 -9.31 -4.73 -9.33
N GLY A 80 -8.61 -5.72 -8.78
CA GLY A 80 -9.19 -6.64 -7.79
C GLY A 80 -9.60 -6.00 -6.46
N GLY A 81 -9.18 -4.75 -6.20
CA GLY A 81 -9.49 -4.02 -4.98
C GLY A 81 -9.23 -2.52 -5.12
N SER A 82 -9.21 -1.81 -4.00
CA SER A 82 -8.94 -0.36 -3.94
C SER A 82 -7.70 -0.05 -3.11
N PHE A 83 -7.07 1.08 -3.40
CA PHE A 83 -6.06 1.72 -2.58
C PHE A 83 -6.19 3.24 -2.77
N ASP A 84 -5.78 4.03 -1.77
CA ASP A 84 -6.19 5.44 -1.68
C ASP A 84 -5.13 6.42 -2.17
N ALA A 85 -3.85 6.04 -2.12
CA ALA A 85 -2.76 6.96 -2.37
C ALA A 85 -1.54 6.28 -3.00
N GLY A 86 -0.62 7.11 -3.49
CA GLY A 86 0.63 6.69 -4.10
C GLY A 86 0.53 6.63 -5.63
N ARG A 87 1.71 6.75 -6.24
CA ARG A 87 1.88 6.76 -7.70
C ARG A 87 2.47 5.45 -8.23
N SER A 88 2.65 4.46 -7.35
CA SER A 88 3.32 3.19 -7.67
C SER A 88 2.54 2.28 -8.62
N TRP A 89 1.31 2.67 -8.96
CA TRP A 89 0.45 2.00 -9.93
C TRP A 89 0.69 2.48 -11.37
N GLU A 90 1.33 3.64 -11.57
CA GLU A 90 1.42 4.25 -12.89
C GLU A 90 2.19 3.35 -13.86
N VAL A 91 3.36 2.83 -13.44
CA VAL A 91 4.17 1.92 -14.26
C VAL A 91 3.43 0.64 -14.69
N PRO A 92 2.87 -0.19 -13.78
CA PRO A 92 2.17 -1.40 -14.20
C PRO A 92 0.95 -1.10 -15.09
N VAL A 93 0.26 0.03 -14.88
CA VAL A 93 -0.84 0.46 -15.75
C VAL A 93 -0.35 0.88 -17.13
N CYS A 94 0.72 1.67 -17.23
CA CYS A 94 1.31 2.03 -18.52
C CYS A 94 1.77 0.81 -19.32
N LEU A 95 2.41 -0.16 -18.65
CA LEU A 95 2.80 -1.41 -19.28
C LEU A 95 1.59 -2.22 -19.75
N ALA A 96 0.52 -2.29 -18.95
CA ALA A 96 -0.71 -2.98 -19.33
C ALA A 96 -1.35 -2.37 -20.59
N HIS A 97 -1.39 -1.04 -20.71
CA HIS A 97 -1.84 -0.36 -21.92
C HIS A 97 -1.03 -0.76 -23.14
N GLY A 98 0.31 -0.71 -23.04
CA GLY A 98 1.18 -1.10 -24.15
C GLY A 98 1.01 -2.56 -24.57
N LEU A 99 0.85 -3.47 -23.61
CA LEU A 99 0.63 -4.90 -23.89
C LEU A 99 -0.74 -5.17 -24.54
N VAL A 100 -1.80 -4.53 -24.04
CA VAL A 100 -3.14 -4.63 -24.64
C VAL A 100 -3.15 -4.04 -26.06
N ALA A 101 -2.48 -2.91 -26.28
CA ALA A 101 -2.33 -2.32 -27.61
C ALA A 101 -1.58 -3.21 -28.60
N GLN A 102 -0.71 -4.10 -28.11
CA GLN A 102 -0.01 -5.12 -28.89
C GLN A 102 -0.83 -6.41 -29.10
N GLY A 103 -2.07 -6.46 -28.60
CA GLY A 103 -2.99 -7.60 -28.77
C GLY A 103 -2.90 -8.66 -27.67
N HIS A 104 -2.18 -8.42 -26.58
CA HIS A 104 -2.17 -9.34 -25.44
C HIS A 104 -3.47 -9.24 -24.62
N GLY A 105 -3.91 -10.38 -24.08
CA GLY A 105 -5.04 -10.46 -23.16
C GLY A 105 -4.59 -10.28 -21.71
N LEU A 106 -5.49 -9.78 -20.86
CA LEU A 106 -5.27 -9.75 -19.41
C LEU A 106 -6.09 -10.87 -18.77
N THR A 107 -5.51 -11.55 -17.77
CA THR A 107 -6.24 -12.51 -16.92
C THR A 107 -6.14 -12.10 -15.46
N ALA A 108 -7.20 -12.40 -14.70
CA ALA A 108 -7.23 -12.27 -13.26
C ALA A 108 -6.85 -13.57 -12.53
N GLU A 109 -6.77 -14.69 -13.25
CA GLU A 109 -6.53 -16.03 -12.72
C GLU A 109 -5.04 -16.39 -12.86
N PRO A 110 -4.29 -16.51 -11.74
CA PRO A 110 -2.86 -16.85 -11.79
C PRO A 110 -2.54 -18.14 -12.53
N ALA A 111 -3.41 -19.15 -12.45
CA ALA A 111 -3.20 -20.44 -13.11
C ALA A 111 -3.29 -20.38 -14.65
N GLU A 112 -3.97 -19.37 -15.20
CA GLU A 112 -4.16 -19.20 -16.65
C GLU A 112 -3.08 -18.33 -17.30
N ALA A 113 -2.24 -17.67 -16.50
CA ALA A 113 -1.28 -16.71 -16.99
C ALA A 113 -0.12 -17.38 -17.75
N ASP A 114 0.17 -16.89 -18.97
CA ASP A 114 1.42 -17.19 -19.66
C ASP A 114 2.59 -16.38 -19.08
N LEU A 115 2.29 -15.14 -18.66
CA LEU A 115 3.23 -14.18 -18.12
C LEU A 115 2.62 -13.51 -16.89
N VAL A 116 3.39 -13.44 -15.81
CA VAL A 116 3.15 -12.56 -14.68
C VAL A 116 4.02 -11.32 -14.85
N LEU A 117 3.39 -10.15 -14.95
CA LEU A 117 4.05 -8.86 -14.90
C LEU A 117 3.95 -8.30 -13.48
N TRP A 118 5.05 -8.28 -12.74
CA TRP A 118 5.15 -7.62 -11.45
C TRP A 118 5.91 -6.31 -11.61
N ALA A 119 5.24 -5.17 -11.48
CA ALA A 119 5.87 -3.87 -11.72
C ALA A 119 5.37 -2.82 -10.75
N THR A 120 6.25 -1.92 -10.34
CA THR A 120 5.91 -0.78 -9.49
C THR A 120 6.64 0.44 -9.98
N GLY A 121 6.15 1.63 -9.66
CA GLY A 121 6.84 2.88 -9.97
C GLY A 121 5.87 3.99 -10.39
N ALA A 122 6.38 5.22 -10.36
CA ALA A 122 5.74 6.39 -10.91
C ALA A 122 6.42 6.78 -12.23
N VAL A 123 5.72 7.53 -13.07
CA VAL A 123 6.25 8.04 -14.34
C VAL A 123 6.17 9.55 -14.44
N ASP A 124 7.02 10.16 -15.25
CA ASP A 124 6.84 11.56 -15.67
C ASP A 124 6.01 11.67 -16.96
N LEU A 125 5.96 12.87 -17.53
CA LEU A 125 5.23 13.14 -18.77
C LEU A 125 5.80 12.40 -19.98
N ASP A 126 7.08 12.04 -19.94
CA ASP A 126 7.80 11.35 -21.00
C ASP A 126 7.81 9.83 -20.82
N LEU A 127 7.06 9.33 -19.83
CA LEU A 127 7.04 7.93 -19.42
C LEU A 127 8.42 7.42 -18.96
N ALA A 128 9.30 8.32 -18.51
CA ALA A 128 10.47 7.94 -17.75
C ALA A 128 10.03 7.48 -16.36
N ILE A 129 10.66 6.44 -15.86
CA ILE A 129 10.32 5.86 -14.56
C ILE A 129 11.10 6.64 -13.50
N LEU A 130 10.39 7.16 -12.52
CA LEU A 130 10.99 7.99 -11.48
C LEU A 130 11.73 7.11 -10.46
N PRO A 131 12.95 7.47 -10.05
CA PRO A 131 13.62 6.81 -8.94
C PRO A 131 12.90 7.13 -7.63
N GLY A 132 13.03 6.25 -6.64
CA GLY A 132 12.46 6.51 -5.32
C GLY A 132 12.49 5.31 -4.37
N ASP A 133 12.11 5.59 -3.13
CA ASP A 133 11.82 4.55 -2.16
C ASP A 133 10.39 4.02 -2.39
N TYR A 134 10.29 2.81 -2.91
CA TYR A 134 9.03 2.16 -3.24
C TYR A 134 8.67 1.03 -2.28
N ALA A 135 9.41 0.84 -1.16
CA ALA A 135 9.23 -0.30 -0.25
C ALA A 135 9.15 -1.64 -1.01
N LEU A 136 10.13 -1.89 -1.87
CA LEU A 136 10.18 -3.03 -2.78
C LEU A 136 10.18 -4.35 -2.02
N LEU A 137 10.94 -4.45 -0.92
CA LEU A 137 11.06 -5.69 -0.15
C LEU A 137 9.72 -6.07 0.52
N ASP A 138 9.04 -5.11 1.14
CA ASP A 138 7.71 -5.32 1.72
C ASP A 138 6.68 -5.71 0.65
N LYS A 139 6.71 -5.03 -0.50
CA LYS A 139 5.85 -5.37 -1.65
C LYS A 139 6.10 -6.77 -2.19
N ILE A 140 7.37 -7.22 -2.26
CA ILE A 140 7.72 -8.57 -2.70
C ILE A 140 7.20 -9.60 -1.70
N GLU A 141 7.42 -9.38 -0.41
CA GLU A 141 6.96 -10.27 0.66
C GLU A 141 5.45 -10.48 0.59
N ARG A 142 4.69 -9.38 0.50
CA ARG A 142 3.22 -9.42 0.38
C ARG A 142 2.75 -10.06 -0.92
N SER A 143 3.59 -10.08 -1.95
CA SER A 143 3.25 -10.67 -3.25
C SER A 143 3.55 -12.16 -3.36
N ARG A 144 4.26 -12.77 -2.40
CA ARG A 144 4.75 -14.16 -2.51
C ARG A 144 3.65 -15.16 -2.82
N ALA A 145 2.54 -15.10 -2.08
CA ALA A 145 1.43 -16.04 -2.26
C ALA A 145 0.81 -15.94 -3.67
N LEU A 146 0.63 -14.72 -4.18
CA LEU A 146 0.10 -14.49 -5.53
C LEU A 146 1.08 -14.97 -6.61
N LEU A 147 2.38 -14.69 -6.44
CA LEU A 147 3.40 -15.15 -7.39
C LEU A 147 3.52 -16.68 -7.40
N ALA A 148 3.39 -17.33 -6.25
CA ALA A 148 3.41 -18.78 -6.12
C ALA A 148 2.20 -19.46 -6.78
N ALA A 149 1.05 -18.77 -6.86
CA ALA A 149 -0.17 -19.28 -7.50
C ALA A 149 -0.07 -19.39 -9.04
N ALA A 150 0.95 -18.80 -9.66
CA ALA A 150 1.21 -18.89 -11.11
C ALA A 150 2.53 -19.63 -11.42
N PRO A 151 2.74 -20.89 -10.99
CA PRO A 151 4.06 -21.54 -11.03
C PRO A 151 4.58 -21.80 -12.46
N GLN A 152 3.68 -21.88 -13.44
CA GLN A 152 4.01 -22.17 -14.84
C GLN A 152 4.24 -20.91 -15.70
N ALA A 153 3.82 -19.75 -15.20
CA ALA A 153 3.96 -18.49 -15.91
C ALA A 153 5.41 -17.99 -15.86
N ASP A 154 5.87 -17.39 -16.96
CA ASP A 154 7.11 -16.61 -16.93
C ASP A 154 6.89 -15.39 -16.02
N LEU A 155 7.94 -14.94 -15.32
CA LEU A 155 7.85 -13.75 -14.45
C LEU A 155 8.72 -12.63 -15.03
N ALA A 156 8.09 -11.52 -15.39
CA ALA A 156 8.77 -10.27 -15.73
C ALA A 156 8.60 -9.26 -14.60
N VAL A 157 9.70 -8.63 -14.19
CA VAL A 157 9.75 -7.72 -13.06
C VAL A 157 10.31 -6.38 -13.50
N LEU A 158 9.62 -5.29 -13.14
CA LEU A 158 10.19 -3.95 -13.22
C LEU A 158 10.38 -3.36 -11.82
N LEU A 159 11.63 -3.02 -11.52
CA LEU A 159 12.06 -2.37 -10.29
C LEU A 159 12.55 -0.96 -10.63
N PRO A 160 11.93 0.11 -10.10
CA PRO A 160 12.48 1.46 -10.20
C PRO A 160 13.85 1.53 -9.51
N GLU A 161 14.70 2.43 -9.96
CA GLU A 161 15.93 2.76 -9.25
C GLU A 161 15.61 3.29 -7.85
N GLY A 162 16.38 2.85 -6.86
CA GLY A 162 16.12 3.17 -5.46
C GLY A 162 16.98 2.36 -4.49
N PRO A 163 16.88 2.65 -3.18
CA PRO A 163 17.74 2.06 -2.16
C PRO A 163 17.62 0.53 -2.07
N GLU A 164 16.43 -0.01 -2.35
CA GLU A 164 16.16 -1.45 -2.24
C GLU A 164 16.30 -2.22 -3.56
N ALA A 165 16.56 -1.56 -4.70
CA ALA A 165 16.44 -2.17 -6.02
C ALA A 165 17.31 -3.43 -6.20
N ALA A 166 18.58 -3.36 -5.78
CA ALA A 166 19.52 -4.47 -5.90
C ALA A 166 19.15 -5.66 -4.98
N GLU A 167 18.67 -5.40 -3.77
CA GLU A 167 18.23 -6.47 -2.86
C GLU A 167 16.90 -7.08 -3.33
N ALA A 168 15.96 -6.25 -3.77
CA ALA A 168 14.70 -6.69 -4.35
C ALA A 168 14.91 -7.63 -5.54
N GLU A 169 15.85 -7.31 -6.44
CA GLU A 169 16.24 -8.21 -7.52
C GLU A 169 16.75 -9.56 -7.01
N ARG A 170 17.67 -9.55 -6.02
CA ARG A 170 18.21 -10.79 -5.44
C ARG A 170 17.10 -11.64 -4.82
N VAL A 171 16.20 -11.04 -4.04
CA VAL A 171 15.07 -11.74 -3.42
C VAL A 171 14.13 -12.34 -4.46
N LEU A 172 13.82 -11.61 -5.54
CA LEU A 172 12.97 -12.10 -6.62
C LEU A 172 13.62 -13.27 -7.35
N ARG A 173 14.92 -13.20 -7.64
CA ARG A 173 15.68 -14.30 -8.25
C ARG A 173 15.71 -15.54 -7.36
N ALA A 174 15.67 -15.36 -6.04
CA ALA A 174 15.66 -16.43 -5.05
C ALA A 174 14.26 -17.04 -4.79
N LEU A 175 13.21 -16.67 -5.54
CA LEU A 175 11.86 -17.23 -5.36
C LEU A 175 11.72 -18.73 -5.67
N GLY A 176 12.78 -19.41 -6.15
CA GLY A 176 12.75 -20.84 -6.44
C GLY A 176 11.86 -21.22 -7.63
N ARG A 177 11.61 -20.28 -8.55
CA ARG A 177 10.80 -20.53 -9.75
C ARG A 177 11.55 -21.40 -10.75
N ALA A 178 10.81 -22.20 -11.53
CA ALA A 178 11.38 -23.06 -12.57
C ALA A 178 12.17 -22.28 -13.65
N ARG A 179 11.80 -21.02 -13.89
CA ARG A 179 12.51 -20.08 -14.77
C ARG A 179 12.85 -18.83 -13.98
N LEU A 180 14.07 -18.33 -14.18
CA LEU A 180 14.52 -17.12 -13.51
C LEU A 180 13.65 -15.91 -13.93
N PRO A 181 13.31 -15.02 -12.99
CA PRO A 181 12.61 -13.78 -13.31
C PRO A 181 13.41 -12.95 -14.30
N ARG A 182 12.71 -12.41 -15.30
CA ARG A 182 13.25 -11.46 -16.25
C ARG A 182 13.15 -10.05 -15.66
N ILE A 183 14.27 -9.45 -15.35
CA ILE A 183 14.32 -8.06 -14.90
C ILE A 183 14.25 -7.14 -16.13
N LEU A 184 13.28 -6.24 -16.13
CA LEU A 184 13.03 -5.28 -17.20
C LEU A 184 13.87 -4.02 -16.99
N PRO A 185 14.24 -3.30 -18.08
CA PRO A 185 14.87 -1.98 -17.95
C PRO A 185 14.02 -1.03 -17.12
N GLY A 186 14.63 -0.45 -16.07
CA GLY A 186 13.96 0.43 -15.10
C GLY A 186 13.94 1.92 -15.47
N ALA A 187 14.45 2.31 -16.65
CA ALA A 187 14.60 3.72 -17.03
C ALA A 187 13.33 4.33 -17.64
N SER A 188 12.60 3.59 -18.47
CA SER A 188 11.37 4.09 -19.10
C SER A 188 10.39 2.97 -19.47
N VAL A 189 9.10 3.31 -19.52
CA VAL A 189 8.05 2.37 -19.93
C VAL A 189 8.27 1.84 -21.36
N PRO A 190 8.60 2.66 -22.38
CA PRO A 190 8.87 2.14 -23.72
C PRO A 190 10.01 1.13 -23.77
N ALA A 191 11.09 1.34 -23.01
CA ALA A 191 12.21 0.39 -22.95
C ALA A 191 11.80 -0.94 -22.32
N ALA A 192 11.00 -0.91 -21.26
CA ALA A 192 10.45 -2.09 -20.62
C ALA A 192 9.49 -2.87 -21.54
N LEU A 193 8.60 -2.18 -22.27
CA LEU A 193 7.73 -2.79 -23.29
C LEU A 193 8.54 -3.44 -24.42
N ALA A 194 9.57 -2.74 -24.94
CA ALA A 194 10.42 -3.27 -25.98
C ALA A 194 11.19 -4.52 -25.52
N ALA A 195 11.57 -4.58 -24.24
CA ALA A 195 12.12 -5.80 -23.66
C ALA A 195 11.07 -6.92 -23.70
N LEU A 196 9.86 -6.70 -23.18
CA LEU A 196 8.80 -7.73 -23.14
C LEU A 196 8.48 -8.35 -24.51
N VAL A 197 8.54 -7.57 -25.58
CA VAL A 197 8.30 -8.03 -26.96
C VAL A 197 9.40 -8.94 -27.52
N ARG A 198 10.64 -8.82 -27.03
CA ARG A 198 11.73 -9.69 -27.51
C ARG A 198 11.48 -11.12 -27.02
N PRO A 199 11.33 -12.11 -27.92
CA PRO A 199 11.16 -13.50 -27.52
C PRO A 199 12.41 -13.94 -26.74
N ALA A 200 12.21 -14.47 -25.54
CA ALA A 200 13.22 -15.29 -24.92
C ALA A 200 13.43 -16.54 -25.81
N PRO A 201 14.67 -16.97 -26.07
CA PRO A 201 14.90 -18.18 -26.84
C PRO A 201 14.21 -19.39 -26.18
N ALA A 202 13.38 -20.09 -26.95
CA ALA A 202 12.53 -21.22 -26.54
C ALA A 202 13.33 -22.54 -26.51
N PRO A 203 12.88 -23.64 -25.83
CA PRO A 203 11.55 -24.25 -25.98
C PRO A 203 10.79 -24.60 -24.68
N ARG A 204 9.45 -24.61 -24.73
CA ARG A 204 8.59 -25.34 -23.77
C ARG A 204 8.52 -26.81 -24.20
N PRO A 205 8.82 -27.81 -23.35
CA PRO A 205 8.40 -29.17 -23.62
C PRO A 205 6.87 -29.24 -23.52
N ARG A 206 6.20 -29.47 -24.65
CA ARG A 206 4.78 -29.86 -24.68
C ARG A 206 4.66 -31.23 -24.02
N ARG A 207 4.15 -31.29 -22.79
CA ARG A 207 3.59 -32.53 -22.25
C ARG A 207 2.18 -32.67 -22.82
N GLY A 208 2.02 -33.58 -23.78
CA GLY A 208 0.71 -34.04 -24.21
C GLY A 208 -0.02 -34.82 -23.09
N PRO A 209 -1.33 -35.06 -23.23
CA PRO A 209 -2.11 -35.76 -22.22
C PRO A 209 -1.80 -37.26 -22.33
N ALA A 210 -0.90 -37.75 -21.47
CA ALA A 210 -0.79 -39.19 -21.25
C ALA A 210 -1.77 -39.57 -20.14
N ILE A 211 -2.94 -40.04 -20.58
CA ILE A 211 -3.82 -40.95 -19.83
C ILE A 211 -2.95 -42.08 -19.27
N LEU A 212 -2.96 -42.28 -17.95
CA LEU A 212 -2.79 -43.60 -17.36
C LEU A 212 -3.62 -43.70 -16.08
N VAL A 213 -4.77 -44.36 -16.28
CA VAL A 213 -5.59 -45.03 -15.28
C VAL A 213 -4.78 -46.18 -14.65
N ALA A 214 -5.13 -46.52 -13.41
CA ALA A 214 -4.72 -47.68 -12.59
C ALA A 214 -3.41 -47.48 -11.78
N ALA A 215 -3.32 -47.83 -10.50
CA ALA A 215 -4.14 -48.74 -9.71
C ALA A 215 -4.16 -48.34 -8.21
N LEU A 216 -5.37 -48.42 -7.64
CA LEU A 216 -5.61 -48.80 -6.25
C LEU A 216 -4.91 -50.15 -5.97
N CYS A 217 -4.21 -50.28 -4.84
CA CYS A 217 -4.41 -51.34 -3.83
C CYS A 217 -3.24 -51.47 -2.84
N ALA A 218 -3.62 -51.66 -1.57
CA ALA A 218 -2.87 -52.25 -0.45
C ALA A 218 -1.72 -51.40 0.17
N GLY A 219 -1.62 -51.23 1.48
CA GLY A 219 -2.33 -51.91 2.56
C GLY A 219 -2.13 -51.25 3.92
N LEU A 220 -3.05 -51.64 4.81
CA LEU A 220 -3.11 -51.29 6.22
C LEU A 220 -1.90 -51.78 7.04
N ALA A 221 -1.64 -51.00 8.10
CA ALA A 221 -1.21 -51.38 9.46
C ALA A 221 0.20 -51.93 9.67
N VAL A 222 0.97 -51.28 10.56
CA VAL A 222 1.25 -51.77 11.93
C VAL A 222 1.62 -50.56 12.82
N ALA A 223 0.92 -50.43 13.94
CA ALA A 223 1.33 -49.65 15.09
C ALA A 223 2.35 -50.44 15.91
N ALA A 224 3.49 -49.83 16.26
CA ALA A 224 4.33 -50.29 17.35
C ALA A 224 4.89 -49.08 18.09
N ALA A 225 4.55 -49.01 19.37
CA ALA A 225 4.93 -47.98 20.31
C ALA A 225 6.41 -48.06 20.67
N VAL A 226 7.09 -46.91 20.72
CA VAL A 226 8.24 -46.71 21.60
C VAL A 226 8.04 -45.37 22.33
N VAL A 227 7.62 -45.50 23.59
CA VAL A 227 7.66 -44.45 24.60
C VAL A 227 9.12 -44.30 25.03
N VAL A 228 9.73 -43.15 24.74
CA VAL A 228 10.94 -42.71 25.46
C VAL A 228 10.65 -41.33 26.04
N ALA A 229 10.45 -41.34 27.35
CA ALA A 229 10.33 -40.16 28.19
C ALA A 229 11.61 -39.30 28.07
N ARG A 230 11.47 -38.04 27.64
CA ARG A 230 12.49 -37.01 27.86
C ARG A 230 12.07 -36.15 29.05
N ARG A 231 12.88 -36.26 30.11
CA ARG A 231 12.81 -35.49 31.35
C ARG A 231 12.97 -33.98 31.07
N PRO A 232 12.28 -33.09 31.81
CA PRO A 232 12.64 -31.69 31.87
C PRO A 232 13.98 -31.52 32.60
N ALA A 233 14.85 -30.68 32.05
CA ALA A 233 16.14 -30.31 32.65
C ALA A 233 15.92 -29.36 33.85
N PRO A 234 16.76 -29.44 34.89
CA PRO A 234 16.69 -28.54 36.04
C PRO A 234 17.18 -27.14 35.67
N GLU A 235 16.39 -26.15 36.07
CA GLU A 235 16.63 -24.73 35.96
C GLU A 235 17.73 -24.31 36.96
N PRO A 236 18.78 -23.58 36.55
CA PRO A 236 19.80 -23.12 37.49
C PRO A 236 19.30 -21.90 38.27
N ASP A 237 19.38 -22.02 39.60
CA ASP A 237 19.21 -20.97 40.60
C ASP A 237 19.92 -19.67 40.17
N ARG A 238 19.14 -18.61 39.98
CA ARG A 238 19.66 -17.23 39.94
C ARG A 238 19.57 -16.63 41.34
N PRO A 239 20.65 -16.00 41.84
CA PRO A 239 20.62 -15.35 43.13
C PRO A 239 19.67 -14.15 43.11
N VAL A 240 18.83 -14.11 44.15
CA VAL A 240 17.97 -12.97 44.49
C VAL A 240 18.88 -11.78 44.82
N VAL A 241 19.00 -10.84 43.88
CA VAL A 241 19.52 -9.50 44.15
C VAL A 241 18.36 -8.71 44.73
N ALA A 242 18.54 -8.28 45.98
CA ALA A 242 17.60 -7.44 46.71
C ALA A 242 17.19 -6.23 45.86
N ALA A 243 15.88 -6.10 45.61
CA ALA A 243 15.30 -4.92 45.03
C ALA A 243 15.56 -3.73 45.97
N ALA A 244 16.40 -2.80 45.53
CA ALA A 244 16.45 -1.48 46.12
C ALA A 244 15.10 -0.80 45.86
N GLU A 245 14.46 -0.37 46.94
CA GLU A 245 13.20 0.38 46.89
C GLU A 245 13.35 1.60 45.95
N PRO A 246 12.38 1.82 45.02
CA PRO A 246 12.37 3.04 44.23
C PRO A 246 12.13 4.21 45.18
N ARG A 247 13.10 5.12 45.25
CA ARG A 247 12.87 6.43 45.86
C ARG A 247 11.69 7.10 45.14
N PRO A 248 10.72 7.68 45.87
CA PRO A 248 9.64 8.42 45.24
C PRO A 248 10.23 9.64 44.53
N ASP A 249 10.12 9.65 43.20
CA ASP A 249 10.35 10.85 42.41
C ASP A 249 9.40 11.96 42.93
N PRO A 250 9.88 13.20 43.07
CA PRO A 250 9.03 14.31 43.46
C PRO A 250 7.87 14.42 42.47
N ALA A 251 6.65 14.46 43.02
CA ALA A 251 5.43 14.58 42.25
C ALA A 251 5.58 15.69 41.19
N PRO A 252 5.33 15.39 39.89
CA PRO A 252 5.39 16.41 38.86
C PRO A 252 4.40 17.51 39.22
N ALA A 253 4.86 18.75 39.13
CA ALA A 253 4.02 19.93 39.33
C ALA A 253 2.73 19.81 38.49
N PRO A 254 1.57 20.25 39.00
CA PRO A 254 0.32 20.17 38.26
C PRO A 254 0.51 20.84 36.91
N ALA A 255 0.33 20.07 35.83
CA ALA A 255 0.42 20.58 34.48
C ALA A 255 -0.56 21.76 34.33
N PRO A 256 -0.15 22.85 33.65
CA PRO A 256 -1.04 23.97 33.43
C PRO A 256 -2.32 23.49 32.73
N ALA A 257 -3.47 23.78 33.33
CA ALA A 257 -4.76 23.41 32.77
C ALA A 257 -4.97 24.17 31.44
N SER A 258 -5.33 23.44 30.39
CA SER A 258 -5.66 24.01 29.09
C SER A 258 -7.16 23.92 28.82
N ALA A 259 -7.74 24.97 28.22
CA ALA A 259 -9.17 25.01 27.88
C ALA A 259 -9.60 24.02 26.78
N ALA A 260 -8.64 23.39 26.08
CA ALA A 260 -8.87 22.29 25.15
C ALA A 260 -8.02 21.08 25.51
N VAL A 261 -8.60 19.89 25.31
CA VAL A 261 -7.89 18.60 25.40
C VAL A 261 -7.58 18.13 23.99
N VAL A 262 -6.31 17.79 23.75
CA VAL A 262 -5.80 17.29 22.49
C VAL A 262 -5.24 15.88 22.70
N GLU A 263 -5.66 14.95 21.85
CA GLU A 263 -5.25 13.54 21.92
C GLU A 263 -4.73 13.08 20.55
N GLU A 264 -3.63 12.34 20.53
CA GLU A 264 -3.20 11.57 19.37
C GLU A 264 -4.12 10.36 19.19
N LEU A 265 -4.52 10.10 17.94
CA LEU A 265 -5.24 8.90 17.55
C LEU A 265 -4.26 7.96 16.85
N ALA A 266 -3.97 6.82 17.46
CA ALA A 266 -3.05 5.83 16.94
C ALA A 266 -3.75 4.51 16.54
N ALA A 267 -3.19 3.80 15.57
CA ALA A 267 -3.63 2.47 15.20
C ALA A 267 -3.27 1.47 16.30
N PRO A 268 -4.20 0.60 16.73
CA PRO A 268 -3.88 -0.53 17.59
C PRO A 268 -2.82 -1.45 16.96
N ALA A 269 -2.12 -2.23 17.79
CA ALA A 269 -1.20 -3.25 17.30
C ALA A 269 -1.94 -4.26 16.39
N GLY A 270 -1.37 -4.55 15.22
CA GLY A 270 -2.01 -5.40 14.21
C GLY A 270 -3.12 -4.72 13.39
N SER A 271 -3.42 -3.45 13.65
CA SER A 271 -4.35 -2.63 12.87
C SER A 271 -3.59 -1.67 11.94
N SER A 272 -4.33 -0.81 11.24
CA SER A 272 -3.78 0.25 10.40
C SER A 272 -4.62 1.52 10.54
N CYS A 273 -3.99 2.67 10.27
CA CYS A 273 -4.71 3.95 10.33
C CYS A 273 -5.90 4.01 9.39
N ARG A 274 -5.83 3.31 8.25
CA ARG A 274 -6.97 3.17 7.34
C ARG A 274 -8.17 2.50 8.03
N ARG A 275 -7.95 1.41 8.75
CA ARG A 275 -9.03 0.70 9.47
C ARG A 275 -9.63 1.56 10.57
N VAL A 276 -8.81 2.34 11.27
CA VAL A 276 -9.26 3.30 12.27
C VAL A 276 -10.09 4.44 11.66
N VAL A 277 -9.60 5.04 10.57
CA VAL A 277 -10.26 6.13 9.84
C VAL A 277 -11.67 5.72 9.37
N PHE A 278 -11.81 4.50 8.86
CA PHE A 278 -13.08 3.99 8.36
C PHE A 278 -13.92 3.28 9.44
N GLY A 279 -13.54 3.40 10.71
CA GLY A 279 -14.31 2.88 11.85
C GLY A 279 -14.33 1.36 11.97
N ALA A 280 -13.44 0.65 11.27
CA ALA A 280 -13.32 -0.81 11.38
C ALA A 280 -12.65 -1.25 12.68
N ASP A 281 -11.73 -0.43 13.22
CA ASP A 281 -11.10 -0.63 14.52
C ASP A 281 -11.13 0.69 15.33
N PRO A 282 -11.25 0.66 16.67
CA PRO A 282 -11.18 1.87 17.49
C PRO A 282 -9.74 2.39 17.59
N PRO A 283 -9.51 3.73 17.61
CA PRO A 283 -8.18 4.30 17.83
C PRO A 283 -7.70 4.09 19.28
N LEU A 284 -6.39 3.86 19.44
CA LEU A 284 -5.72 4.12 20.72
C LEU A 284 -5.57 5.63 20.90
N ARG A 285 -5.91 6.15 22.08
CA ARG A 285 -5.84 7.59 22.37
C ARG A 285 -4.69 7.89 23.32
N ARG A 286 -3.85 8.86 22.97
CA ARG A 286 -2.73 9.29 23.80
C ARG A 286 -2.84 10.80 24.04
N PRO A 287 -2.94 11.29 25.29
CA PRO A 287 -3.05 12.72 25.53
C PRO A 287 -1.77 13.45 25.11
N VAL A 288 -1.93 14.61 24.46
CA VAL A 288 -0.82 15.50 24.12
C VAL A 288 -0.60 16.47 25.28
N PRO A 289 0.54 16.39 26.01
CA PRO A 289 0.77 17.24 27.16
C PRO A 289 1.06 18.70 26.75
N VAL A 290 0.70 19.63 27.63
CA VAL A 290 1.13 21.03 27.54
C VAL A 290 2.61 21.11 27.87
N GLU A 291 3.40 21.66 26.94
CA GLU A 291 4.86 21.82 27.09
C GLU A 291 5.20 23.16 27.76
N ALA A 292 4.47 24.22 27.39
CA ALA A 292 4.61 25.57 27.94
C ALA A 292 3.26 26.31 27.82
N PRO A 293 3.05 27.44 28.51
CA PRO A 293 1.84 28.25 28.33
C PRO A 293 1.60 28.56 26.84
N GLY A 294 0.42 28.20 26.33
CA GLY A 294 0.06 28.39 24.92
C GLY A 294 0.70 27.40 23.93
N ARG A 295 1.38 26.34 24.40
CA ARG A 295 2.10 25.39 23.53
C ARG A 295 1.97 23.94 24.00
N LEU A 296 1.57 23.08 23.08
CA LEU A 296 1.48 21.63 23.25
C LEU A 296 2.78 20.96 22.79
N ARG A 297 3.15 19.84 23.43
CA ARG A 297 4.26 18.99 22.99
C ARG A 297 4.00 18.52 21.57
N ALA A 298 5.00 18.64 20.68
CA ALA A 298 4.88 18.17 19.31
C ALA A 298 4.63 16.66 19.24
N SER A 299 3.70 16.24 18.37
CA SER A 299 3.47 14.83 18.04
C SER A 299 4.42 14.38 16.93
N ARG A 300 5.04 13.21 17.12
CA ARG A 300 5.87 12.58 16.09
C ARG A 300 5.00 11.86 15.06
N LEU A 301 5.29 12.03 13.78
CA LEU A 301 4.64 11.39 12.63
C LEU A 301 5.08 9.93 12.48
N ALA A 302 4.79 9.13 13.49
CA ALA A 302 5.02 7.70 13.46
C ALA A 302 4.02 6.99 12.52
N PRO A 303 4.37 5.80 11.97
CA PRO A 303 3.48 5.06 11.08
C PRO A 303 2.10 4.77 11.69
N ASP A 304 2.04 4.56 13.01
CA ASP A 304 0.83 4.30 13.79
C ASP A 304 0.02 5.57 14.11
N LEU A 305 0.54 6.78 13.91
CA LEU A 305 -0.22 8.01 14.13
C LEU A 305 -1.22 8.26 12.99
N CYS A 306 -2.50 8.17 13.31
CA CYS A 306 -3.60 8.26 12.35
C CYS A 306 -4.25 9.64 12.30
N GLY A 307 -4.21 10.38 13.40
CA GLY A 307 -4.93 11.63 13.52
C GLY A 307 -4.77 12.27 14.88
N LEU A 308 -5.53 13.34 15.08
CA LEU A 308 -5.65 14.07 16.33
C LEU A 308 -7.13 14.25 16.66
N ALA A 309 -7.48 14.17 17.94
CA ALA A 309 -8.81 14.48 18.45
C ALA A 309 -8.76 15.71 19.35
N PHE A 310 -9.81 16.53 19.25
CA PHE A 310 -9.94 17.77 19.99
C PHE A 310 -11.28 17.79 20.71
N ARG A 311 -11.28 18.16 21.98
CA ARG A 311 -12.50 18.40 22.75
C ARG A 311 -12.30 19.56 23.72
N PRO A 312 -13.37 20.29 24.06
CA PRO A 312 -13.28 21.28 25.13
C PRO A 312 -12.94 20.60 26.47
N ALA A 313 -12.17 21.29 27.30
CA ALA A 313 -11.91 20.84 28.67
C ALA A 313 -13.12 21.07 29.59
N GLU A 314 -13.88 22.13 29.33
CA GLU A 314 -15.06 22.53 30.11
C GLU A 314 -16.33 22.61 29.24
N PRO A 315 -17.52 22.31 29.80
CA PRO A 315 -18.79 22.54 29.12
C PRO A 315 -18.98 24.02 28.76
N GLY A 316 -19.56 24.30 27.58
CA GLY A 316 -19.80 25.68 27.11
C GLY A 316 -18.59 26.33 26.40
N THR A 317 -17.47 25.60 26.27
CA THR A 317 -16.33 26.00 25.45
C THR A 317 -16.43 25.37 24.06
N ARG A 318 -16.12 26.13 23.01
CA ARG A 318 -15.98 25.64 21.63
C ARG A 318 -14.51 25.56 21.26
N VAL A 319 -14.12 24.50 20.57
CA VAL A 319 -12.76 24.33 20.05
C VAL A 319 -12.78 24.56 18.54
N ALA A 320 -11.91 25.45 18.08
CA ALA A 320 -11.62 25.68 16.67
C ALA A 320 -10.18 25.27 16.37
N VAL A 321 -9.98 24.60 15.25
CA VAL A 321 -8.66 24.13 14.81
C VAL A 321 -8.24 24.92 13.57
N GLY A 322 -6.97 25.33 13.54
CA GLY A 322 -6.38 26.10 12.45
C GLY A 322 -6.52 25.42 11.08
N PRO A 323 -6.62 26.21 10.00
CA PRO A 323 -6.84 25.71 8.64
C PRO A 323 -5.69 24.81 8.15
N GLU A 324 -4.49 24.95 8.72
CA GLU A 324 -3.31 24.15 8.36
C GLU A 324 -3.55 22.66 8.64
N LEU A 325 -4.14 22.32 9.79
CA LEU A 325 -4.50 20.93 10.09
C LEU A 325 -5.70 20.47 9.26
N ALA A 326 -6.71 21.33 9.07
CA ALA A 326 -7.87 20.98 8.25
C ALA A 326 -7.48 20.64 6.80
N ALA A 327 -6.49 21.35 6.23
CA ALA A 327 -5.95 21.07 4.90
C ALA A 327 -5.11 19.77 4.85
N ALA A 328 -4.44 19.43 5.96
CA ALA A 328 -3.64 18.22 6.11
C ALA A 328 -4.47 16.96 6.44
N ALA A 329 -5.71 17.12 6.87
CA ALA A 329 -6.58 16.03 7.31
C ALA A 329 -7.69 15.68 6.31
N LEU A 330 -8.30 14.53 6.51
CA LEU A 330 -9.63 14.21 5.98
C LEU A 330 -10.68 15.16 6.61
N PRO A 331 -11.88 15.29 6.02
CA PRO A 331 -12.97 16.04 6.64
C PRO A 331 -13.17 15.61 8.10
N PRO A 332 -13.34 16.56 9.04
CA PRO A 332 -13.38 16.24 10.46
C PRO A 332 -14.56 15.32 10.78
N ALA A 333 -14.30 14.28 11.55
CA ALA A 333 -15.31 13.32 12.01
C ALA A 333 -15.63 13.56 13.48
N ARG A 334 -16.86 13.28 13.91
CA ARG A 334 -17.22 13.32 15.33
C ARG A 334 -17.10 11.92 15.93
N LEU A 335 -16.34 11.81 17.02
CA LEU A 335 -16.21 10.58 17.79
C LEU A 335 -17.39 10.38 18.77
N PRO A 336 -17.64 9.15 19.27
CA PRO A 336 -18.76 8.89 20.18
C PRO A 336 -18.75 9.71 21.47
N ASP A 337 -17.57 10.13 21.93
CA ASP A 337 -17.38 10.99 23.11
C ASP A 337 -17.56 12.49 22.80
N GLY A 338 -17.98 12.84 21.58
CA GLY A 338 -18.18 14.21 21.14
C GLY A 338 -16.91 14.92 20.68
N ALA A 339 -15.73 14.29 20.77
CA ALA A 339 -14.50 14.87 20.27
C ALA A 339 -14.51 14.99 18.74
N GLN A 340 -13.86 16.03 18.22
CA GLN A 340 -13.67 16.23 16.79
C GLN A 340 -12.34 15.63 16.36
N ALA A 341 -12.39 14.60 15.52
CA ALA A 341 -11.22 13.90 14.99
C ALA A 341 -10.80 14.45 13.62
N TYR A 342 -9.50 14.70 13.48
CA TYR A 342 -8.82 15.10 12.25
C TYR A 342 -7.84 13.98 11.89
N PHE A 343 -8.25 13.10 10.98
CA PHE A 343 -7.39 12.02 10.50
C PHE A 343 -6.44 12.52 9.42
N LEU A 344 -5.14 12.26 9.59
CA LEU A 344 -4.11 12.76 8.68
C LEU A 344 -4.19 12.07 7.33
N ARG A 345 -4.05 12.84 6.25
CA ARG A 345 -3.81 12.29 4.92
C ARG A 345 -2.39 11.74 4.85
N GLU A 346 -2.22 10.65 4.13
CA GLU A 346 -0.91 10.01 3.95
C GLU A 346 0.13 10.99 3.37
N ASN A 347 -0.29 11.82 2.40
CA ASN A 347 0.57 12.83 1.75
C ASN A 347 0.80 14.10 2.61
N ALA A 348 0.16 14.20 3.77
CA ALA A 348 0.26 15.36 4.66
C ALA A 348 1.12 15.09 5.90
N ARG A 349 1.79 13.93 5.96
CA ARG A 349 2.77 13.57 7.00
C ARG A 349 4.09 14.32 6.80
N ARG A 350 4.04 15.63 7.06
CA ARG A 350 5.18 16.56 7.02
C ARG A 350 5.15 17.46 8.25
N ASN A 351 6.25 18.20 8.47
CA ASN A 351 6.29 19.26 9.46
C ASN A 351 5.07 20.19 9.29
N LEU A 352 4.24 20.28 10.31
CA LEU A 352 3.02 21.07 10.30
C LEU A 352 2.88 21.77 11.65
N VAL A 353 2.74 23.09 11.65
CA VAL A 353 2.41 23.87 12.85
C VAL A 353 1.02 24.43 12.67
N TYR A 354 0.17 24.30 13.68
CA TYR A 354 -1.20 24.80 13.64
C TYR A 354 -1.63 25.26 15.02
N THR A 355 -2.71 26.04 15.06
CA THR A 355 -3.26 26.57 16.31
C THR A 355 -4.58 25.90 16.66
N VAL A 356 -4.88 25.83 17.95
CA VAL A 356 -6.14 25.37 18.52
C VAL A 356 -6.65 26.51 19.39
N GLN A 357 -7.85 27.00 19.10
CA GLN A 357 -8.48 28.08 19.86
C GLN A 357 -9.67 27.52 20.65
N ALA A 358 -9.69 27.77 21.95
CA ALA A 358 -10.80 27.44 22.83
C ALA A 358 -11.52 28.73 23.22
N THR A 359 -12.76 28.92 22.76
CA THR A 359 -13.58 30.10 23.06
C THR A 359 -14.72 29.74 23.98
N ALA A 360 -14.80 30.42 25.13
CA ALA A 360 -15.96 30.36 26.01
C ALA A 360 -17.09 31.23 25.42
N GLU A 361 -18.33 30.74 25.43
CA GLU A 361 -19.48 31.47 24.86
C GLU A 361 -19.77 32.83 25.53
N ALA A 362 -19.21 33.07 26.74
CA ALA A 362 -19.55 34.23 27.57
C ALA A 362 -18.41 35.25 27.80
N SER A 363 -17.17 35.05 27.31
CA SER A 363 -16.05 35.95 27.68
C SER A 363 -14.86 35.93 26.70
N GLY A 364 -14.39 37.13 26.32
CA GLY A 364 -12.99 37.46 25.98
C GLY A 364 -12.30 36.73 24.82
N PRO A 365 -11.07 37.15 24.46
CA PRO A 365 -10.22 36.40 23.53
C PRO A 365 -9.92 35.02 24.14
N GLY A 366 -10.25 33.96 23.42
CA GLY A 366 -10.11 32.58 23.88
C GLY A 366 -8.65 32.13 24.03
N ASP A 367 -8.44 31.05 24.80
CA ASP A 367 -7.13 30.43 24.97
C ASP A 367 -6.64 29.84 23.64
N GLN A 368 -5.45 30.25 23.21
CA GLN A 368 -4.82 29.77 22.00
C GLN A 368 -3.65 28.84 22.36
N LEU A 369 -3.69 27.62 21.83
CA LEU A 369 -2.63 26.63 21.92
C LEU A 369 -1.97 26.45 20.55
N THR A 370 -0.66 26.36 20.52
CA THR A 370 0.11 25.98 19.33
C THR A 370 0.53 24.53 19.43
N HIS A 371 0.35 23.74 18.37
CA HIS A 371 0.81 22.36 18.28
C HIS A 371 1.59 22.14 16.98
N ALA A 372 2.48 21.15 16.99
CA ALA A 372 3.26 20.78 15.83
C ALA A 372 3.23 19.26 15.58
N LEU A 373 3.16 18.87 14.31
CA LEU A 373 3.49 17.52 13.84
C LEU A 373 4.90 17.55 13.29
N VAL A 374 5.75 16.62 13.73
CA VAL A 374 7.17 16.52 13.33
C VAL A 374 7.50 15.10 12.86
N PRO A 375 8.38 14.89 11.87
CA PRO A 375 8.82 13.57 11.40
C PRO A 375 9.34 12.63 12.51
#